data_AF-A0A7W7H4G0-F1
#
_entry.id   AF-A0A7W7H4G0-F1
#
_cell.length_a   1.000
_cell.length_b   1.000
_cell.length_c   1.000
_cell.angle_alpha   90.00
_cell.angle_beta   90.00
_cell.angle_gamma   90.00
#
_symmetry.space_group_name_H-M   'P 1'
#
loop_
_entity.id
_entity.type
_entity.pdbx_description
1 polymer ?
#
loop_
_entity_poly.entity_id
_entity_poly.type
_entity_poly.pdbx_seq_one_letter_code
_entity_poly.pdbx_strand_id
1 'polypeptide(L)' 'MARLSEVEWLLNDLCVRLGFCLPPAAARRLIQSPPADADAFAEAVFEAEGMPQPAVHHSDLHRRVRALIAEHMSRWP' A
#
# COMPACT_ATOMS: atom_id res chain seq x y z
N MET A 1 -5.15 13.77 -5.49
CA MET A 1 -4.82 12.82 -6.59
C MET A 1 -3.34 12.51 -6.46
N ALA A 2 -2.98 11.28 -6.08
CA ALA A 2 -1.57 10.89 -5.98
C ALA A 2 -0.91 10.95 -7.37
N ARG A 3 0.32 11.46 -7.46
CA ARG A 3 1.11 11.33 -8.70
C ARG A 3 1.61 9.90 -8.84
N LEU A 4 1.71 9.39 -10.06
CA LEU A 4 2.22 8.03 -10.35
C LEU A 4 3.54 7.73 -9.62
N SER A 5 4.43 8.72 -9.56
CA SER A 5 5.75 8.64 -8.91
C SER A 5 5.67 8.48 -7.39
N GLU A 6 4.67 9.09 -6.74
CA GLU A 6 4.46 9.00 -5.29
C GLU A 6 4.00 7.59 -4.91
N VAL A 7 3.11 7.02 -5.72
CA VAL A 7 2.59 5.67 -5.51
C VAL A 7 3.69 4.64 -5.77
N GLU A 8 4.46 4.78 -6.86
CA GLU A 8 5.61 3.93 -7.14
C GLU A 8 6.62 3.92 -5.98
N TRP A 9 6.93 5.11 -5.43
CA TRP A 9 7.82 5.23 -4.29
C TRP A 9 7.26 4.53 -3.04
N LEU A 10 5.98 4.73 -2.75
CA LEU A 10 5.29 4.09 -1.63
C LEU A 10 5.35 2.56 -1.75
N LEU A 11 5.05 2.00 -2.92
CA LEU A 11 5.11 0.55 -3.14
C LEU A 11 6.54 0.01 -2.98
N ASN A 12 7.54 0.77 -3.43
CA ASN A 12 8.93 0.41 -3.23
C ASN A 12 9.34 0.45 -1.74
N ASP A 13 8.93 1.48 -1.00
CA ASP A 13 9.23 1.60 0.43
C ASP A 13 8.57 0.46 1.24
N LEU A 14 7.35 0.07 0.85
CA LEU A 14 6.65 -1.10 1.40
C LEU A 14 7.43 -2.40 1.14
N CYS A 15 7.96 -2.64 -0.07
CA CYS A 15 8.78 -3.83 -0.31
C CYS A 15 10.10 -3.78 0.51
N VAL A 16 10.81 -2.65 0.53
CA VAL A 16 12.12 -2.57 1.19
C VAL A 16 12.03 -2.62 2.71
N ARG A 17 11.05 -1.92 3.32
CA ARG A 17 10.96 -1.80 4.79
C ARG A 17 10.11 -2.90 5.43
N LEU A 18 9.08 -3.36 4.74
CA LEU A 18 8.08 -4.29 5.30
C LEU A 18 8.03 -5.63 4.57
N GLY A 19 8.70 -5.78 3.42
CA GLY A 19 8.76 -7.02 2.66
C GLY A 19 7.57 -7.27 1.74
N PHE A 20 6.69 -6.27 1.52
CA PHE A 20 5.53 -6.38 0.61
C PHE A 20 5.96 -6.21 -0.84
N CYS A 21 6.40 -7.30 -1.46
CA CYS A 21 6.86 -7.26 -2.84
C CYS A 21 5.75 -7.69 -3.80
N LEU A 22 4.94 -6.70 -4.15
CA LEU A 22 3.76 -6.84 -4.99
C LEU A 22 4.10 -7.37 -6.39
N PRO A 23 3.26 -8.25 -6.96
CA PRO A 23 3.38 -8.65 -8.36
C PRO A 23 3.30 -7.42 -9.29
N PRO A 24 4.08 -7.37 -10.39
CA PRO A 24 4.12 -6.21 -11.28
C PRO A 24 2.74 -5.77 -11.82
N ALA A 25 1.85 -6.73 -12.07
CA ALA A 25 0.50 -6.47 -12.53
C ALA A 25 -0.36 -5.77 -11.46
N ALA A 26 -0.19 -6.13 -10.19
CA ALA A 26 -0.94 -5.54 -9.08
C ALA A 26 -0.38 -4.16 -8.71
N ALA A 27 0.95 -4.02 -8.66
CA ALA A 27 1.61 -2.73 -8.48
C ALA A 27 1.15 -1.71 -9.54
N ARG A 28 1.11 -2.13 -10.82
CA ARG A 28 0.64 -1.26 -11.92
C ARG A 28 -0.81 -0.82 -11.76
N ARG A 29 -1.70 -1.67 -11.23
CA ARG A 29 -3.09 -1.29 -10.92
C ARG A 29 -3.16 -0.25 -9.81
N LEU A 30 -2.42 -0.45 -8.72
CA LEU A 30 -2.35 0.50 -7.60
C LEU A 30 -1.77 1.85 -8.03
N ILE A 31 -0.78 1.85 -8.92
CA ILE A 31 -0.19 3.06 -9.49
C ILE A 31 -1.20 3.80 -10.37
N GLN A 32 -1.91 3.08 -11.25
CA GLN A 32 -2.87 3.68 -12.19
C GLN A 32 -4.17 4.16 -11.52
N SER A 33 -4.60 3.46 -10.48
CA SER A 33 -5.83 3.75 -9.74
C SER A 33 -5.56 3.63 -8.24
N PRO A 34 -4.82 4.59 -7.64
CA PRO A 34 -4.52 4.57 -6.23
C PRO A 34 -5.79 4.82 -5.43
N PRO A 35 -6.08 4.00 -4.40
CA PRO A 35 -7.14 4.28 -3.45
C PRO A 35 -6.95 5.65 -2.78
N ALA A 36 -8.06 6.34 -2.52
CA ALA A 36 -8.05 7.66 -1.87
C ALA A 36 -7.81 7.58 -0.36
N ASP A 37 -8.08 6.42 0.24
CA ASP A 37 -7.98 6.19 1.68
C ASP A 37 -6.83 5.24 2.01
N ALA A 38 -6.09 5.54 3.07
CA ALA A 38 -4.95 4.73 3.51
C ALA A 38 -5.35 3.30 3.92
N ASP A 39 -6.55 3.13 4.48
CA ASP A 39 -7.11 1.81 4.81
C ASP A 39 -7.38 0.98 3.54
N ALA A 40 -8.10 1.56 2.58
CA ALA A 40 -8.39 0.91 1.29
C ALA A 40 -7.11 0.61 0.50
N PHE A 41 -6.10 1.47 0.62
CA PHE A 41 -4.79 1.24 0.02
C PHE A 41 -4.06 0.07 0.69
N ALA A 42 -4.03 0.05 2.03
CA ALA A 42 -3.43 -1.06 2.77
C ALA A 42 -4.11 -2.39 2.39
N GLU A 43 -5.45 -2.42 2.36
CA GLU A 43 -6.24 -3.56 1.91
C GLU A 43 -5.84 -4.05 0.53
N ALA A 44 -5.80 -3.14 -0.45
CA ALA A 44 -5.42 -3.50 -1.81
C ALA A 44 -3.97 -4.00 -1.93
N VAL A 45 -3.06 -3.50 -1.10
CA VAL A 45 -1.68 -4.03 -0.99
C VAL A 45 -1.68 -5.44 -0.40
N PHE A 46 -2.42 -5.67 0.69
CA PHE A 46 -2.54 -6.98 1.33
C PHE A 46 -3.18 -8.03 0.40
N GLU A 47 -4.25 -7.67 -0.31
CA GLU A 47 -4.87 -8.54 -1.32
C GLU A 47 -3.90 -8.88 -2.45
N ALA A 48 -3.17 -7.89 -2.94
CA ALA A 48 -2.21 -8.06 -4.02
C ALA A 48 -0.98 -8.91 -3.63
N GLU A 49 -0.59 -8.91 -2.36
CA GLU A 49 0.43 -9.79 -1.79
C GLU A 49 -0.09 -11.23 -1.59
N GLY A 50 -1.40 -11.46 -1.72
CA GLY A 50 -2.02 -12.76 -1.45
C GLY A 50 -2.35 -12.99 0.02
N MET A 51 -2.44 -11.93 0.82
CA MET A 51 -2.83 -11.94 2.23
C MET A 51 -4.15 -11.19 2.45
N PRO A 52 -5.28 -11.68 1.89
CA PRO A 52 -6.56 -10.99 2.04
C PRO A 52 -7.02 -10.96 3.51
N GLN A 53 -7.73 -9.90 3.86
CA GLN A 53 -8.45 -9.83 5.13
C GLN A 53 -9.47 -10.98 5.24
N PRO A 54 -9.79 -11.46 6.45
CA PRO A 54 -9.47 -10.88 7.76
C PRO A 54 -8.15 -11.32 8.39
N ALA A 55 -7.32 -12.12 7.71
CA ALA A 55 -6.12 -12.75 8.30
C ALA A 55 -5.09 -11.75 8.86
N VAL A 56 -5.08 -10.51 8.35
CA VAL A 56 -4.15 -9.43 8.71
C VAL A 56 -4.79 -8.29 9.51
N HIS A 57 -6.13 -8.20 9.52
CA HIS A 57 -6.85 -7.20 10.30
C HIS A 57 -6.53 -7.42 11.79
N HIS A 58 -6.02 -6.39 12.46
CA HIS A 58 -5.57 -6.36 13.87
C HIS A 58 -4.12 -6.82 14.15
N SER A 59 -3.36 -7.18 13.13
CA SER A 59 -1.92 -7.42 13.31
C SER A 59 -1.14 -6.10 13.47
N ASP A 60 -0.02 -6.13 14.19
CA ASP A 60 0.92 -5.00 14.23
C ASP A 60 1.47 -4.67 12.84
N LEU A 61 1.52 -5.66 11.93
CA LEU A 61 1.87 -5.48 10.52
C LEU A 61 0.87 -4.57 9.80
N HIS A 62 -0.43 -4.83 9.95
CA HIS A 62 -1.48 -3.98 9.37
C HIS A 62 -1.39 -2.54 9.89
N ARG A 63 -1.16 -2.36 11.20
CA ARG A 63 -0.97 -1.02 11.78
C ARG A 63 0.24 -0.30 11.16
N ARG A 64 1.36 -1.01 10.96
CA ARG A 64 2.59 -0.44 10.36
C ARG A 64 2.40 -0.08 8.89
N VAL A 65 1.81 -0.98 8.10
CA VAL A 65 1.51 -0.74 6.67
C VAL A 65 0.61 0.49 6.54
N ARG A 66 -0.52 0.51 7.26
CA ARG A 66 -1.45 1.65 7.26
C ARG A 66 -0.78 2.96 7.66
N ALA A 67 0.03 2.95 8.72
CA ALA A 67 0.71 4.16 9.19
C ALA A 67 1.69 4.72 8.15
N LEU A 68 2.46 3.84 7.50
CA LEU A 68 3.42 4.21 6.46
C LEU A 68 2.71 4.78 5.22
N ILE A 69 1.64 4.12 4.78
CA ILE A 69 0.79 4.62 3.69
C ILE A 69 0.19 5.98 4.05
N ALA A 70 -0.44 6.11 5.22
CA ALA A 70 -1.07 7.35 5.66
C ALA A 70 -0.06 8.50 5.77
N GLU A 71 1.17 8.23 6.24
CA GLU A 71 2.25 9.20 6.29
C GLU A 71 2.60 9.70 4.87
N HIS A 72 2.74 8.78 3.90
CA HIS A 72 2.98 9.15 2.51
C HIS A 72 1.84 9.97 1.92
N MET A 73 0.60 9.51 2.11
CA MET A 73 -0.59 10.20 1.62
C MET A 73 -0.75 11.60 2.19
N SER A 74 -0.36 11.81 3.46
CA SER A 74 -0.42 13.13 4.10
C SER A 74 0.55 14.15 3.51
N ARG A 75 1.61 13.67 2.84
CA ARG A 75 2.62 14.50 2.17
C ARG A 75 2.30 14.75 0.70
N TRP A 76 1.23 14.14 0.17
CA TRP A 76 0.80 14.36 -1.21
C TRP A 76 0.19 15.76 -1.36
N PRO A 77 0.66 16.57 -2.34
CA PRO A 77 0.13 17.91 -2.59
C PRO A 77 -1.26 17.91 -3.22
#